data_AF-A0AAW2UF94-F1
#
_entry.id   AF-A0AAW2UF94-F1
#
_cell.length_a   1.000
_cell.length_b   1.000
_cell.length_c   1.000
_cell.angle_alpha   90.00
_cell.angle_beta   90.00
_cell.angle_gamma   90.00
#
_symmetry.space_group_name_H-M   'P 1'
#
loop_
_entity.id
_entity.type
_entity.pdbx_description
1 polymer ?
#
loop_
_entity_poly.entity_id
_entity_poly.type
_entity_poly.pdbx_seq_one_letter_code
_entity_poly.pdbx_strand_id
1 'polypeptide(L)' 'MNVCVSGCDISSIHVSCGWFSSARLVNPRVFKRLRYNDCLVNDGKPLVNGRTLSFQYANTFPYPLSVSSVSC' A
#
# COMPACT_ATOMS: atom_id res chain seq x y z
N MET A 1 4.83 3.65 -11.70
CA MET A 1 6.22 3.96 -11.26
C MET A 1 6.13 4.99 -10.13
N ASN A 2 6.81 4.78 -9.01
CA ASN A 2 6.88 5.71 -7.87
C ASN A 2 7.91 6.82 -8.12
N VAL A 3 7.79 7.50 -9.26
CA VAL A 3 8.75 8.53 -9.68
C VAL A 3 8.16 9.88 -9.32
N CYS A 4 8.67 10.49 -8.24
CA CYS A 4 8.47 11.92 -7.99
C CYS A 4 9.47 12.72 -8.84
N VAL A 5 8.96 13.77 -9.50
CA VAL A 5 9.75 14.65 -10.38
C VAL A 5 10.91 15.33 -9.62
N SER A 6 10.78 15.50 -8.31
CA SER A 6 11.77 16.09 -7.41
C SER A 6 12.83 15.12 -6.88
N GLY A 7 12.74 13.81 -7.16
CA GLY A 7 13.66 12.82 -6.60
C GLY A 7 13.44 12.51 -5.11
N CYS A 8 12.30 12.88 -4.53
CA CYS A 8 11.96 12.51 -3.15
C CYS A 8 11.56 11.02 -3.03
N ASP A 9 11.77 10.46 -1.85
CA ASP A 9 11.29 9.14 -1.49
C ASP A 9 9.85 9.21 -0.99
N ILE A 10 8.94 8.53 -1.69
CA ILE A 10 7.52 8.54 -1.32
C ILE A 10 7.32 7.68 -0.06
N SER A 11 6.87 8.29 1.02
CA SER A 11 6.60 7.65 2.31
C SER A 11 5.12 7.78 2.70
N SER A 12 4.73 7.12 3.79
CA SER A 12 3.35 7.18 4.32
C SER A 12 2.29 6.98 3.25
N ILE A 13 2.44 5.92 2.44
CA ILE A 13 1.54 5.62 1.34
C ILE A 13 0.29 4.96 1.91
N HIS A 14 -0.81 5.71 1.92
CA HIS A 14 -2.13 5.21 2.29
C HIS A 14 -2.91 4.78 1.04
N VAL A 15 -3.64 3.68 1.19
CA VAL A 15 -4.46 3.07 0.16
C VAL A 15 -5.86 2.87 0.70
N SER A 16 -6.84 3.41 -0.03
CA SER A 16 -8.25 3.09 0.16
C SER A 16 -8.47 1.63 -0.19
N CYS A 17 -8.77 0.83 0.83
CA CYS A 17 -8.90 -0.62 0.71
C CYS A 17 -10.28 -1.16 1.13
N GLY A 18 -11.24 -0.30 1.43
CA GLY A 18 -12.60 -0.64 1.88
C GLY A 18 -12.64 -1.74 2.95
N TRP A 19 -13.33 -2.83 2.59
CA TRP A 19 -13.49 -4.05 3.38
C TRP A 19 -12.37 -5.09 3.14
N PHE A 20 -11.19 -4.67 2.71
CA PHE A 20 -10.09 -5.57 2.36
C PHE A 20 -9.87 -6.64 3.44
N SER A 21 -9.91 -7.89 3.01
CA SER A 21 -9.67 -9.07 3.82
C SER A 21 -8.95 -10.10 2.95
N SER A 22 -8.07 -10.90 3.54
CA SER A 22 -7.35 -11.94 2.82
C SER A 22 -7.40 -13.24 3.62
N ALA A 23 -7.76 -14.33 2.95
CA ALA A 23 -7.71 -15.68 3.52
C ALA A 23 -6.25 -16.14 3.76
N ARG A 24 -5.29 -15.55 3.04
CA ARG A 24 -3.85 -15.74 3.27
C ARG A 24 -3.28 -14.60 4.09
N LEU A 25 -2.37 -14.94 5.00
CA LEU A 25 -1.57 -13.96 5.75
C LEU A 25 -0.75 -13.10 4.79
N VAL A 26 -1.11 -11.82 4.70
CA VAL A 26 -0.33 -10.80 3.98
C VAL A 26 0.70 -10.24 4.96
N ASN A 27 1.94 -10.05 4.51
CA ASN A 27 3.01 -9.52 5.35
C ASN A 27 2.65 -8.08 5.79
N PRO A 28 2.47 -7.83 7.10
CA PRO A 28 2.07 -6.51 7.60
C PRO A 28 3.15 -5.43 7.38
N ARG A 29 4.40 -5.81 7.09
CA ARG A 29 5.46 -4.86 6.70
C ARG A 29 5.30 -4.35 5.27
N VAL A 30 4.48 -5.03 4.47
CA VAL A 30 4.30 -4.76 3.04
C VAL A 30 2.95 -4.09 2.81
N PHE A 31 1.89 -4.65 3.40
CA PHE A 31 0.54 -4.11 3.33
C PHE A 31 -0.21 -4.41 4.63
N LYS A 32 -0.74 -3.37 5.29
CA LYS A 32 -1.42 -3.50 6.58
C LYS A 32 -2.65 -2.61 6.61
N ARG A 33 -3.81 -3.18 6.94
CA ARG A 33 -5.02 -2.40 7.21
C ARG A 33 -4.93 -1.75 8.59
N LEU A 34 -4.95 -0.42 8.63
CA LEU A 34 -4.95 0.35 9.88
C LEU A 34 -6.39 0.54 10.40
N ARG A 35 -7.30 0.92 9.50
CA ARG A 35 -8.71 1.18 9.80
C ARG A 35 -9.60 0.77 8.63
N TYR A 36 -10.92 0.93 8.80
CA TYR A 36 -11.85 0.79 7.69
C TYR A 36 -11.44 1.71 6.53
N ASN A 37 -11.31 1.15 5.33
CA ASN A 37 -10.89 1.88 4.13
C ASN A 37 -9.52 2.59 4.23
N ASP A 38 -8.66 2.21 5.17
CA ASP A 38 -7.33 2.78 5.33
C ASP A 38 -6.28 1.68 5.51
N CYS A 39 -5.46 1.50 4.49
CA CYS A 39 -4.36 0.55 4.45
C CYS A 39 -3.03 1.26 4.23
N LEU A 40 -2.02 0.86 4.99
CA LEU A 40 -0.66 1.37 4.92
C LEU A 40 0.24 0.43 4.11
N VAL A 41 1.01 1.01 3.21
CA VAL A 41 2.01 0.29 2.40
C VAL A 41 3.40 0.48 3.00
N ASN A 42 4.23 -0.57 2.90
CA ASN A 42 5.65 -0.53 3.31
C ASN A 42 5.87 -0.08 4.77
N ASP A 43 4.91 -0.33 5.66
CA ASP A 43 4.95 0.11 7.07
C ASP A 43 5.11 1.65 7.19
N GLY A 44 4.67 2.41 6.19
CA GLY A 44 4.81 3.87 6.12
C GLY A 44 6.22 4.33 5.76
N LYS A 45 7.18 3.41 5.58
CA LYS A 45 8.55 3.73 5.24
C LYS A 45 8.66 4.24 3.80
N PRO A 46 9.64 5.12 3.53
CA PRO A 46 9.94 5.57 2.18
C PRO A 46 10.13 4.39 1.22
N LEU A 47 9.42 4.43 0.10
CA LEU A 47 9.62 3.57 -1.04
C LEU A 47 10.58 4.29 -1.99
N VAL A 48 11.84 3.87 -1.96
CA VAL A 48 12.94 4.47 -2.75
C VAL A 48 12.51 4.61 -4.21
N ASN A 49 12.86 5.74 -4.82
CA ASN A 49 12.53 6.04 -6.21
C ASN A 49 12.89 4.86 -7.15
N GLY A 50 11.93 4.43 -7.98
CA GLY A 50 12.10 3.30 -8.89
C GLY A 50 11.91 1.91 -8.28
N ARG A 51 11.77 1.78 -6.94
CA ARG A 51 11.41 0.50 -6.31
C ARG A 51 9.93 0.21 -6.45
N THR A 52 9.63 -1.06 -6.71
CA THR A 52 8.26 -1.56 -6.74
C THR A 52 8.08 -2.53 -5.58
N LEU A 53 6.91 -2.48 -4.96
CA LEU A 53 6.50 -3.39 -3.90
C LEU A 53 5.29 -4.18 -4.37
N SER A 54 5.40 -5.50 -4.31
CA SER A 54 4.37 -6.43 -4.76
C SER A 54 4.01 -7.37 -3.63
N PHE A 55 2.72 -7.61 -3.45
CA PHE A 55 2.22 -8.60 -2.51
C PHE A 55 1.07 -9.39 -3.16
N GLN A 56 0.85 -10.59 -2.63
CA GLN A 56 -0.25 -11.44 -3.07
C GLN A 56 -1.25 -11.56 -1.91
N TYR A 57 -2.53 -11.54 -2.25
CA TYR A 57 -3.61 -11.80 -1.31
C TYR A 57 -4.56 -12.83 -1.91
N ALA A 58 -5.38 -13.47 -1.07
CA ALA A 58 -6.35 -14.46 -1.50
C ALA A 58 -7.74 -14.05 -1.03
N ASN A 59 -8.66 -13.85 -1.97
CA ASN A 59 -10.06 -13.60 -1.69
C ASN A 59 -10.93 -14.11 -2.85
N THR A 60 -12.22 -14.31 -2.59
CA THR A 60 -13.23 -14.69 -3.58
C THR A 60 -13.41 -13.62 -4.65
N PHE A 61 -13.31 -12.33 -4.29
CA PHE A 61 -13.46 -11.21 -5.21
C PHE A 61 -12.28 -10.22 -5.10
N PRO A 62 -11.90 -9.56 -6.21
CA PRO A 62 -10.90 -8.51 -6.16
C PRO A 62 -11.44 -7.29 -5.41
N TYR A 63 -10.59 -6.65 -4.62
CA TYR A 63 -10.91 -5.37 -3.99
C TYR A 63 -10.47 -4.20 -4.87
N PRO A 64 -11.29 -3.15 -5.02
CA PRO A 64 -10.82 -1.89 -5.58
C PRO A 64 -9.83 -1.27 -4.59
N LEU A 65 -8.55 -1.18 -4.99
CA LEU A 65 -7.50 -0.54 -4.22
C LEU A 65 -7.07 0.73 -4.95
N SER A 66 -7.13 1.87 -4.27
CA SER A 66 -6.68 3.16 -4.82
C SER A 66 -5.82 3.91 -3.82
N VAL A 67 -4.78 4.60 -4.31
CA VAL A 67 -3.92 5.44 -3.46
C VAL A 67 -4.76 6.62 -2.95
N SER A 68 -4.83 6.78 -1.63
CA SER A 68 -5.58 7.86 -0.99
C SER A 68 -4.70 9.05 -0.65
N SER A 69 -3.51 8.80 -0.11
CA SER A 69 -2.52 9.83 0.18
C SER A 69 -1.10 9.29 0.14
N VAL A 70 -0.15 10.19 -0.12
CA VAL A 70 1.27 9.92 -0.12
C VAL A 70 2.00 11.12 0.45
N SER A 71 3.16 10.89 1.07
CA SER A 71 4.04 11.94 1.56
C SER A 71 5.35 11.95 0.78
N CYS A 72 5.80 13.15 0.44
CA CYS A 72 7.06 13.56 -0.16
C CYS A 72 7.40 14.89 0.52
#